data_AF-T0Y761-F1
#
_entry.id   AF-T0Y761-F1
#
_cell.length_a   1.000
_cell.length_b   1.000
_cell.length_c   1.000
_cell.angle_alpha   90.00
_cell.angle_beta   90.00
_cell.angle_gamma   90.00
#
_symmetry.space_group_name_H-M   'P 1'
#
loop_
_entity.id
_entity.type
_entity.pdbx_description
1 polymer ?
#
loop_
_entity_poly.entity_id
_entity_poly.type
_entity_poly.pdbx_seq_one_letter_code
_entity_poly.pdbx_strand_id
1 'polypeptide(L)'
;MVVATGPAGRIYGRTTNAHTCTGDGVAAAYDAGALLKDLEFVQFHPTALLESGILITEGARGEGGILKNVLGERFMGKYAPHVLDLASRDVVSRAIVTEVR
;
A
#
# COMPACT_ATOMS: atom_id res chain seq x y z
N MET A 1 0.29 23.41 -20.67
CA MET A 1 0.99 22.14 -20.43
C MET A 1 0.21 21.36 -19.38
N VAL A 2 0.05 20.04 -19.55
CA VAL A 2 -0.62 19.16 -18.56
C VAL A 2 0.39 18.09 -18.16
N VAL A 3 0.57 17.88 -16.85
CA VAL A 3 1.47 16.85 -16.30
C VAL A 3 0.61 15.73 -15.70
N ALA A 4 0.72 14.52 -16.24
CA ALA A 4 -0.06 13.35 -15.85
C ALA A 4 0.82 12.07 -15.82
N THR A 5 1.98 12.15 -15.17
CA THR A 5 3.07 11.16 -15.27
C THR A 5 2.95 9.97 -14.30
N GLY A 6 1.90 9.93 -13.47
CA GLY A 6 1.75 8.89 -12.44
C GLY A 6 2.65 9.08 -11.22
N PRO A 7 2.77 8.06 -10.36
CA PRO A 7 3.38 8.16 -9.03
C PRO A 7 4.90 7.90 -9.02
N ALA A 8 5.52 8.11 -7.85
CA ALA A 8 6.93 7.82 -7.56
C ALA A 8 7.14 6.51 -6.78
N GLY A 9 6.34 5.47 -7.05
CA GLY A 9 6.33 4.24 -6.25
C GLY A 9 7.62 3.43 -6.28
N ARG A 10 8.50 3.65 -7.28
CA ARG A 10 9.79 2.95 -7.43
C ARG A 10 10.91 3.46 -6.52
N ILE A 11 10.65 4.45 -5.67
CA ILE A 11 11.58 4.85 -4.60
C ILE A 11 11.64 3.81 -3.45
N TYR A 12 10.66 2.90 -3.38
CA TYR A 12 10.61 1.82 -2.39
C TYR A 12 11.15 0.50 -2.95
N GLY A 13 11.92 -0.23 -2.13
CA GLY A 13 12.49 -1.53 -2.50
C GLY A 13 11.43 -2.61 -2.81
N ARG A 14 10.23 -2.49 -2.25
CA ARG A 14 9.05 -3.32 -2.57
C ARG A 14 7.86 -2.44 -2.89
N THR A 15 7.24 -2.67 -4.04
CA THR A 15 6.13 -1.85 -4.54
C THR A 15 5.31 -2.63 -5.56
N THR A 16 4.01 -2.33 -5.63
CA THR A 16 3.11 -2.89 -6.66
C THR A 16 3.17 -2.10 -7.97
N ASN A 17 3.89 -0.98 -7.98
CA ASN A 17 3.98 -0.08 -9.12
C ASN A 17 4.84 -0.68 -10.24
N ALA A 18 4.48 -0.37 -11.49
CA ALA A 18 5.28 -0.70 -12.65
C ALA A 18 6.68 -0.06 -12.56
N HIS A 19 7.65 -0.63 -13.28
CA HIS A 19 9.03 -0.13 -13.31
C HIS A 19 9.14 1.33 -13.78
N THR A 20 8.15 1.83 -14.52
CA THR A 20 8.08 3.20 -15.05
C THR A 20 7.51 4.23 -14.08
N CYS A 21 7.02 3.83 -12.91
CA CYS A 21 6.48 4.76 -11.90
C CYS A 21 7.61 5.38 -11.06
N THR A 22 8.44 6.20 -11.70
CA THR A 22 9.69 6.75 -11.16
C THR A 22 9.56 8.16 -10.59
N GLY A 23 8.44 8.85 -10.81
CA GLY A 23 8.21 10.19 -10.27
C GLY A 23 8.75 11.35 -11.12
N ASP A 24 9.11 11.10 -12.38
CA ASP A 24 9.78 12.08 -13.26
C ASP A 24 9.03 13.43 -13.34
N GLY A 25 7.71 13.41 -13.49
CA GLY A 25 6.91 14.64 -13.55
C GLY A 25 6.78 15.36 -12.21
N VAL A 26 6.84 14.64 -11.09
CA VAL A 26 6.87 15.24 -9.74
C VAL A 26 8.19 15.98 -9.54
N ALA A 27 9.31 15.36 -9.93
CA ALA A 27 10.64 15.97 -9.86
C ALA A 27 10.75 17.20 -10.78
N ALA A 28 10.33 17.08 -12.04
CA ALA A 28 10.37 18.20 -12.98
C ALA A 28 9.50 19.38 -12.55
N ALA A 29 8.35 19.13 -11.94
CA ALA A 29 7.51 20.19 -11.38
C ALA A 29 8.19 20.91 -10.21
N TYR A 30 8.83 20.15 -9.31
CA TYR A 30 9.61 20.70 -8.20
C TYR A 30 10.77 21.56 -8.68
N ASP A 31 11.54 21.08 -9.67
CA ASP A 31 12.66 21.81 -10.26
C ASP A 31 12.21 23.11 -10.95
N ALA A 32 10.98 23.13 -11.47
CA ALA A 32 10.35 24.33 -12.03
C ALA A 32 9.79 25.29 -10.96
N GLY A 33 9.98 25.00 -9.67
CA GLY A 33 9.54 25.83 -8.54
C GLY A 33 8.09 25.59 -8.10
N ALA A 34 7.44 24.53 -8.56
CA ALA A 34 6.10 24.19 -8.08
C ALA A 34 6.14 23.64 -6.65
N LEU A 35 5.13 23.99 -5.85
CA LEU A 35 4.95 23.40 -4.53
C LEU A 35 4.36 21.99 -4.67
N LEU A 36 5.03 21.04 -4.03
CA LEU A 36 4.52 19.68 -3.85
C LEU A 36 3.81 19.59 -2.50
N LYS A 37 2.83 18.69 -2.40
CA LYS A 37 1.99 18.55 -1.20
C LYS A 37 1.81 17.08 -0.85
N ASP A 38 1.79 16.80 0.45
CA ASP A 38 1.43 15.50 1.03
C ASP A 38 2.29 14.31 0.53
N LEU A 39 3.55 14.56 0.17
CA LEU A 39 4.46 13.53 -0.37
C LEU A 39 4.79 12.44 0.66
N GLU A 40 4.72 12.78 1.94
CA GLU A 40 4.94 11.88 3.07
C GLU A 40 3.80 10.86 3.25
N PHE A 41 2.63 11.10 2.68
CA PHE A 41 1.45 10.23 2.82
C PHE A 41 1.46 9.11 1.78
N VAL A 42 2.33 8.11 2.00
CA VAL A 42 2.41 6.93 1.14
C VAL A 42 1.50 5.80 1.63
N GLN A 43 0.61 5.35 0.76
CA GLN A 43 -0.26 4.21 1.03
C GLN A 43 0.44 2.89 0.73
N PHE A 44 0.46 1.99 1.71
CA PHE A 44 0.84 0.59 1.51
C PHE A 44 -0.41 -0.25 1.29
N HIS A 45 -0.39 -1.09 0.25
CA HIS A 45 -1.46 -2.06 0.04
C HIS A 45 -1.24 -3.27 0.96
N PRO A 46 -2.24 -3.71 1.74
CA PRO A 46 -2.05 -4.79 2.72
C PRO A 46 -1.68 -6.14 2.08
N THR A 47 -2.16 -6.38 0.86
CA THR A 47 -2.03 -7.67 0.18
C THR A 47 -1.32 -7.53 -1.16
N ALA A 48 -0.08 -8.00 -1.21
CA ALA A 48 0.70 -8.21 -2.43
C ALA A 48 1.52 -9.50 -2.26
N LEU A 49 1.86 -10.15 -3.36
CA LEU A 49 2.76 -11.31 -3.32
C LEU A 49 4.13 -10.87 -2.80
N LEU A 50 4.65 -11.60 -1.80
CA LEU A 50 5.79 -11.19 -0.99
C LEU A 50 7.07 -10.89 -1.81
N GLU A 51 7.35 -11.69 -2.82
CA GLU A 51 8.56 -11.58 -3.65
C GLU A 51 8.36 -10.66 -4.84
N SER A 52 7.31 -10.90 -5.63
CA SER A 52 7.10 -10.20 -6.90
C SER A 52 6.48 -8.81 -6.73
N GLY A 53 5.84 -8.52 -5.60
CA GLY A 53 5.08 -7.30 -5.38
C GLY A 53 3.79 -7.23 -6.21
N ILE A 54 3.39 -8.31 -6.88
CA ILE A 54 2.14 -8.34 -7.65
C ILE A 54 0.96 -8.14 -6.70
N LEU A 55 0.10 -7.19 -7.05
CA LEU A 55 -1.06 -6.82 -6.25
C LEU A 55 -2.06 -7.98 -6.15
N ILE A 56 -2.53 -8.26 -4.93
CA ILE A 56 -3.75 -9.04 -4.71
C ILE A 56 -4.86 -8.05 -4.39
N THR A 57 -5.92 -8.05 -5.19
CA THR A 57 -7.04 -7.12 -5.05
C THR A 57 -7.62 -7.13 -3.64
N GLU A 58 -8.00 -5.95 -3.13
CA GLU A 58 -8.78 -5.80 -1.90
C GLU A 58 -10.09 -6.57 -1.95
N GLY A 59 -10.63 -6.79 -3.16
CA GLY A 59 -11.79 -7.67 -3.38
C GLY A 59 -11.58 -9.08 -2.83
N ALA A 60 -10.35 -9.59 -2.74
CA ALA A 60 -10.10 -10.88 -2.11
C ALA A 60 -10.54 -10.90 -0.64
N ARG A 61 -10.32 -9.79 0.10
CA ARG A 61 -10.83 -9.63 1.48
C ARG A 61 -12.32 -9.29 1.48
N GLY A 62 -12.76 -8.43 0.56
CA GLY A 62 -14.16 -8.06 0.34
C GLY A 62 -15.09 -9.26 0.16
N GLU A 63 -14.66 -10.24 -0.62
CA GLU A 63 -15.38 -11.47 -0.94
C GLU A 63 -15.15 -12.60 0.11
N GLY A 64 -14.68 -12.25 1.31
CA GLY A 64 -14.59 -13.17 2.45
C GLY A 64 -13.21 -13.78 2.69
N GLY A 65 -12.16 -13.36 1.97
CA GLY A 65 -10.79 -13.71 2.27
C GLY A 65 -10.36 -13.22 3.66
N ILE A 66 -9.61 -14.06 4.37
CA ILE A 66 -9.19 -13.81 5.76
C ILE A 66 -7.68 -13.76 5.88
N LEU A 67 -7.18 -12.82 6.67
CA LEU A 67 -5.77 -12.73 7.02
C LEU A 67 -5.49 -13.61 8.23
N LYS A 68 -4.48 -14.49 8.11
CA LYS A 68 -4.02 -15.37 9.18
C LYS A 68 -2.55 -15.13 9.49
N ASN A 69 -2.18 -15.23 10.77
CA ASN A 69 -0.78 -15.21 11.21
C ASN A 69 -0.19 -16.63 11.18
N VAL A 70 1.08 -16.76 11.60
CA VAL A 70 1.79 -18.06 11.64
C VAL A 70 1.12 -19.09 12.57
N LEU A 71 0.34 -18.64 13.55
CA LEU A 71 -0.42 -19.49 14.47
C LEU A 71 -1.78 -19.94 13.89
N GLY A 72 -2.12 -19.48 12.68
CA GLY A 72 -3.40 -19.76 12.02
C GLY A 72 -4.56 -18.90 12.51
N GLU A 73 -4.30 -17.90 13.36
CA GLU A 73 -5.33 -17.03 13.93
C GLU A 73 -5.78 -15.97 12.93
N ARG A 74 -7.09 -15.70 12.87
CA ARG A 74 -7.65 -14.53 12.18
C ARG A 74 -7.36 -13.26 12.99
N PHE A 75 -6.12 -12.78 12.93
CA PHE A 75 -5.59 -11.77 13.84
C PHE A 75 -6.30 -10.42 13.76
N MET A 76 -6.93 -10.07 12.63
CA MET A 76 -7.63 -8.78 12.47
C MET A 76 -8.75 -8.56 13.49
N GLY A 77 -9.31 -9.63 14.09
CA GLY A 77 -10.25 -9.52 15.20
C GLY A 77 -9.68 -8.80 16.43
N LYS A 78 -8.36 -8.83 16.64
CA LYS A 78 -7.67 -8.12 17.73
C LYS A 78 -7.54 -6.61 17.47
N TYR A 79 -7.45 -6.21 16.19
CA TYR A 79 -7.14 -4.83 15.78
C TYR A 79 -8.35 -4.03 15.30
N ALA A 80 -9.33 -4.70 14.71
CA ALA A 80 -10.55 -4.07 14.19
C ALA A 80 -11.76 -5.01 14.41
N PRO A 81 -12.27 -5.15 15.65
CA PRO A 81 -13.25 -6.18 16.00
C PRO A 81 -14.55 -6.15 15.17
N HIS A 82 -14.96 -4.96 14.70
CA HIS A 82 -16.23 -4.78 13.98
C HIS A 82 -16.14 -5.01 12.47
N VAL A 83 -15.02 -4.62 11.85
CA VAL A 83 -14.86 -4.65 10.38
C VAL A 83 -13.84 -5.69 9.92
N LEU A 84 -13.03 -6.22 10.85
CA LEU A 84 -12.07 -7.29 10.63
C LEU A 84 -11.13 -6.96 9.46
N ASP A 85 -11.00 -7.87 8.49
CA ASP A 85 -10.16 -7.73 7.30
C ASP A 85 -10.60 -6.58 6.37
N LEU A 86 -11.77 -5.97 6.60
CA LEU A 86 -12.29 -4.82 5.83
C LEU A 86 -12.00 -3.46 6.48
N ALA A 87 -11.16 -3.42 7.52
CA ALA A 87 -10.62 -2.17 8.03
C ALA A 87 -9.88 -1.37 6.94
N SER A 88 -9.65 -0.07 7.20
CA SER A 88 -8.90 0.78 6.28
C SER A 88 -7.49 0.24 6.04
N ARG A 89 -6.94 0.52 4.85
CA ARG A 89 -5.65 -0.05 4.39
C ARG A 89 -4.50 0.24 5.34
N ASP A 90 -4.48 1.43 5.95
CA ASP A 90 -3.46 1.82 6.91
C ASP A 90 -3.56 1.00 8.22
N VAL A 91 -4.77 0.72 8.70
CA VAL A 91 -5.01 -0.12 9.88
C VAL A 91 -4.58 -1.56 9.60
N VAL A 92 -5.03 -2.14 8.50
CA VAL A 92 -4.68 -3.53 8.13
C VAL A 92 -3.18 -3.68 7.92
N SER A 93 -2.54 -2.74 7.20
CA SER A 93 -1.09 -2.79 6.95
C SER A 93 -0.28 -2.68 8.24
N ARG A 94 -0.67 -1.81 9.17
CA ARG A 94 -0.02 -1.72 10.49
C ARG A 94 -0.22 -3.00 11.31
N ALA A 95 -1.42 -3.59 11.30
CA ALA A 95 -1.70 -4.84 12.01
C ALA A 95 -0.83 -5.99 11.49
N ILE A 96 -0.69 -6.13 10.17
CA ILE A 96 0.21 -7.13 9.55
C ILE A 96 1.65 -6.95 10.05
N VAL A 97 2.16 -5.71 10.05
CA VAL A 97 3.53 -5.44 10.52
C VAL A 97 3.69 -5.77 12.01
N THR A 98 2.68 -5.48 12.84
CA THR A 98 2.70 -5.84 14.26
C THR A 98 2.74 -7.35 14.49
N GLU A 99 2.04 -8.15 13.68
CA GLU A 99 2.04 -9.61 13.78
C GLU A 99 3.34 -10.27 13.28
N VAL A 100 4.15 -9.56 12.48
CA VAL A 100 5.41 -10.08 11.91
C VAL A 100 6.64 -9.68 12.74
N ARG A 101 6.53 -8.62 13.56
CA ARG A 101 7.59 -8.16 14.46
C ARG A 101 7.80 -9.12 15.63
#